data_AF-A0A916ZLT4-F1
#
_entry.id   AF-A0A916ZLT4-F1
#
_cell.length_a   1.000
_cell.length_b   1.000
_cell.length_c   1.000
_cell.angle_alpha   90.00
_cell.angle_beta   90.00
_cell.angle_gamma   90.00
#
_symmetry.space_group_name_H-M   'P 1'
#
loop_
_entity.id
_entity.type
_entity.pdbx_description
1 polymer ?
#
loop_
_entity_poly.entity_id
_entity_poly.type
_entity_poly.pdbx_seq_one_letter_code
_entity_poly.pdbx_strand_id
1 'polypeptide(L)'
;MITNKIKFNFTWCLAASLLFVLSCERDISDDAVLASFPNVGEIFTDVPVGLGSDFYFPYDGSKPTAWSVDQEESYEGQASMRVDVPNANDPEGSYAGAILRIDGSPRNLTGFDALTFWAKASQGVTIGEFGFGEDFMENEFQTTITNISLSTAWQKIVIPIPDSSRLDQVLGMFRYAAGSQGTGGNAYTFWVDELQFEKLGTIAQPRPAIQNGNNTVAQTFTGGSLQVTGLTQTFNTTKGDVTASVSPSYFEFESSDESVATVDQDGIVQVIGLGTAVISATLGEDDAEGSLIVESLGNFSPAPTPTQNPENVISVFSDAYENVPVLYYNGFFTGDGQTTLGGTGPGGADIIVDGDGIINYTDLNFVGIGTFNEVSPIDATAMTHLHLDINVNEQMNSSDFLRIQLINSVGNNESSSSIILLANQLSSFQWESFDLPLNSFPGLTDTSQIGLLFFVSDGTISDIYVDNIYYYADE
;
A
#
# COMPACT_ATOMS: atom_id res chain seq x y z
N MET A 1 -75.99 22.59 38.99
CA MET A 1 -76.50 23.18 40.24
C MET A 1 -76.49 22.07 41.29
N ILE A 2 -75.79 22.28 42.42
CA ILE A 2 -75.87 21.48 43.68
C ILE A 2 -75.29 20.05 43.57
N THR A 3 -74.00 19.83 43.83
CA THR A 3 -73.37 19.58 45.15
C THR A 3 -73.99 18.43 45.93
N ASN A 4 -73.27 17.31 46.06
CA ASN A 4 -73.20 16.64 47.35
C ASN A 4 -71.86 15.94 47.57
N LYS A 5 -71.23 16.32 48.68
CA LYS A 5 -69.98 15.81 49.23
C LYS A 5 -70.29 14.54 50.03
N ILE A 6 -69.46 13.51 49.91
CA ILE A 6 -69.19 12.59 51.02
C ILE A 6 -67.67 12.45 51.13
N LYS A 7 -67.16 12.70 52.34
CA LYS A 7 -65.76 12.68 52.73
C LYS A 7 -65.55 11.54 53.75
N PHE A 8 -64.37 10.93 53.65
CA PHE A 8 -63.50 10.36 54.71
C PHE A 8 -63.67 8.89 55.18
N ASN A 9 -62.60 8.10 54.97
CA ASN A 9 -61.71 7.48 55.98
C ASN A 9 -60.92 6.33 55.29
N PHE A 10 -59.65 6.49 54.89
CA PHE A 10 -58.40 6.31 55.66
C PHE A 10 -58.35 5.07 56.57
N THR A 11 -58.17 3.87 56.00
CA THR A 11 -57.28 2.81 56.50
C THR A 11 -57.23 1.67 55.46
N TRP A 12 -56.10 0.94 55.41
CA TRP A 12 -55.74 -0.14 54.47
C TRP A 12 -54.88 0.24 53.26
N CYS A 13 -53.84 1.05 53.49
CA CYS A 13 -52.58 0.95 52.75
C CYS A 13 -51.58 0.10 53.56
N LEU A 14 -51.67 -1.24 53.53
CA LEU A 14 -50.53 -2.15 53.86
C LEU A 14 -50.87 -3.64 53.65
N ALA A 15 -51.35 -4.08 52.48
CA ALA A 15 -51.52 -5.53 52.24
C ALA A 15 -51.65 -5.93 50.75
N ALA A 16 -51.00 -5.23 49.82
CA ALA A 16 -51.08 -5.58 48.39
C ALA A 16 -49.80 -5.23 47.60
N SER A 17 -48.64 -5.48 48.20
CA SER A 17 -47.34 -5.29 47.54
C SER A 17 -46.36 -6.36 48.03
N LEU A 18 -46.63 -7.62 47.72
CA LEU A 18 -45.64 -8.70 47.80
C LEU A 18 -46.14 -9.93 47.00
N LEU A 19 -46.47 -9.72 45.72
CA LEU A 19 -46.46 -10.82 44.76
C LEU A 19 -45.02 -10.90 44.27
N PHE A 20 -44.26 -11.77 44.93
CA PHE A 20 -42.92 -12.16 44.51
C PHE A 20 -42.95 -12.54 43.03
N VAL A 21 -42.18 -11.80 42.25
CA VAL A 21 -41.68 -12.22 40.96
C VAL A 21 -40.84 -13.47 41.24
N LEU A 22 -41.44 -14.65 41.15
CA LEU A 22 -40.69 -15.89 40.92
C LEU A 22 -40.20 -15.83 39.47
N SER A 23 -39.26 -14.92 39.23
CA SER A 23 -38.31 -15.09 38.14
C SER A 23 -37.49 -16.31 38.57
N CYS A 24 -37.69 -17.43 37.89
CA CYS A 24 -36.63 -18.43 37.83
C CYS A 24 -35.49 -17.77 37.05
N GLU A 25 -34.69 -16.91 37.68
CA GLU A 25 -33.29 -16.81 37.31
C GLU A 25 -32.71 -18.19 37.61
N ARG A 26 -32.67 -19.04 36.59
CA ARG A 26 -31.79 -20.19 36.63
C ARG A 26 -30.39 -19.59 36.62
N ASP A 27 -29.72 -19.67 37.76
CA ASP A 27 -28.27 -19.55 37.78
C ASP A 27 -27.73 -20.48 36.70
N ILE A 28 -26.97 -19.90 35.76
CA ILE A 28 -26.12 -20.66 34.85
C ILE A 28 -25.17 -21.42 35.79
N SER A 29 -25.25 -22.76 35.81
CA SER A 29 -24.41 -23.52 36.73
C SER A 29 -22.95 -23.30 36.39
N ASP A 30 -22.05 -23.43 37.37
CA ASP A 30 -20.59 -23.39 37.17
C ASP A 30 -20.08 -24.48 36.19
N ASP A 31 -20.96 -25.38 35.74
CA ASP A 31 -20.74 -26.40 34.70
C ASP A 31 -21.17 -25.94 33.29
N ALA A 32 -21.60 -24.68 33.11
CA ALA A 32 -21.95 -24.16 31.80
C ALA A 32 -20.68 -23.92 30.97
N VAL A 33 -20.38 -24.86 30.08
CA VAL A 33 -19.33 -24.72 29.08
C VAL A 33 -19.82 -23.72 28.03
N LEU A 34 -19.04 -22.67 27.76
CA LEU A 34 -19.30 -21.78 26.63
C LEU A 34 -19.35 -22.62 25.34
N ALA A 35 -20.35 -22.38 24.49
CA ALA A 35 -20.42 -23.05 23.20
C ALA A 35 -19.19 -22.64 22.37
N SER A 36 -18.33 -23.61 22.05
CA SER A 36 -17.18 -23.39 21.16
C SER A 36 -17.61 -23.57 19.71
N PHE A 37 -16.98 -22.83 18.79
CA PHE A 37 -17.15 -23.06 17.36
C PHE A 37 -16.69 -24.48 16.96
N PRO A 38 -17.26 -25.08 15.90
CA PRO A 38 -16.83 -26.39 15.42
C PRO A 38 -15.34 -26.41 15.06
N ASN A 39 -14.64 -27.47 15.42
CA ASN A 39 -13.21 -27.69 15.14
C ASN A 39 -12.98 -28.72 14.02
N VAL A 40 -13.83 -28.68 12.99
CA VAL A 40 -13.79 -29.62 11.85
C VAL A 40 -12.68 -29.19 10.89
N GLY A 41 -11.70 -30.07 10.65
CA GLY A 41 -10.57 -29.77 9.76
C GLY A 41 -10.93 -29.91 8.28
N GLU A 42 -11.80 -30.85 7.95
CA GLU A 42 -12.15 -31.24 6.59
C GLU A 42 -12.92 -30.13 5.87
N ILE A 43 -12.46 -29.76 4.67
CA ILE A 43 -13.11 -28.75 3.79
C ILE A 43 -13.67 -29.46 2.56
N PHE A 44 -12.91 -30.36 1.96
CA PHE A 44 -13.32 -31.19 0.84
C PHE A 44 -12.62 -32.56 0.92
N THR A 45 -13.40 -33.64 0.91
CA THR A 45 -12.90 -35.01 0.73
C THR A 45 -13.43 -35.56 -0.59
N ASP A 46 -14.71 -35.94 -0.64
CA ASP A 46 -15.44 -36.24 -1.89
C ASP A 46 -16.49 -35.16 -2.22
N VAL A 47 -16.86 -34.39 -1.20
CA VAL A 47 -17.86 -33.33 -1.24
C VAL A 47 -17.44 -32.21 -0.30
N PRO A 48 -17.94 -30.97 -0.51
CA PRO A 48 -17.75 -29.89 0.45
C PRO A 48 -18.27 -30.29 1.85
N VAL A 49 -17.43 -30.13 2.87
CA VAL A 49 -17.77 -30.48 4.25
C VAL A 49 -18.08 -29.22 5.01
N GLY A 50 -19.32 -29.06 5.49
CA GLY A 50 -19.68 -27.99 6.45
C GLY A 50 -19.43 -26.57 5.97
N LEU A 51 -19.58 -26.29 4.67
CA LEU A 51 -19.40 -24.95 4.09
C LEU A 51 -20.71 -24.17 3.89
N GLY A 52 -21.88 -24.81 4.02
CA GLY A 52 -23.17 -24.19 3.74
C GLY A 52 -23.58 -24.30 2.27
N SER A 53 -24.57 -23.51 1.83
CA SER A 53 -25.13 -23.60 0.48
C SER A 53 -24.50 -22.64 -0.52
N ASP A 54 -24.00 -21.49 -0.04
CA ASP A 54 -23.39 -20.45 -0.86
C ASP A 54 -21.95 -20.21 -0.39
N PHE A 55 -21.03 -21.11 -0.74
CA PHE A 55 -19.67 -21.11 -0.19
C PHE A 55 -18.57 -20.73 -1.18
N TYR A 56 -18.88 -20.64 -2.48
CA TYR A 56 -17.89 -20.42 -3.53
C TYR A 56 -18.03 -18.99 -4.07
N PHE A 57 -17.00 -18.16 -3.85
CA PHE A 57 -17.02 -16.75 -4.21
C PHE A 57 -15.84 -16.43 -5.16
N PRO A 58 -16.08 -16.35 -6.48
CA PRO A 58 -15.08 -15.90 -7.44
C PRO A 58 -14.62 -14.46 -7.17
N TYR A 59 -13.34 -14.19 -7.39
CA TYR A 59 -12.83 -12.81 -7.43
C TYR A 59 -13.34 -12.05 -8.65
N ASP A 60 -13.23 -10.72 -8.60
CA ASP A 60 -13.50 -9.90 -9.77
C ASP A 60 -12.55 -10.25 -10.94
N GLY A 61 -13.11 -10.29 -12.15
CA GLY A 61 -12.41 -10.73 -13.37
C GLY A 61 -12.08 -12.23 -13.47
N SER A 62 -12.34 -13.02 -12.42
CA SER A 62 -12.21 -14.48 -12.45
C SER A 62 -13.36 -15.11 -13.22
N LYS A 63 -13.12 -16.23 -13.90
CA LYS A 63 -14.18 -17.03 -14.54
C LYS A 63 -15.10 -17.64 -13.47
N PRO A 64 -16.39 -17.24 -13.37
CA PRO A 64 -17.25 -17.66 -12.27
C PRO A 64 -17.57 -19.16 -12.28
N THR A 65 -17.50 -19.80 -13.44
CA THR A 65 -17.81 -21.23 -13.65
C THR A 65 -16.56 -22.13 -13.61
N ALA A 66 -15.41 -21.61 -13.16
CA ALA A 66 -14.16 -22.35 -13.20
C ALA A 66 -14.13 -23.56 -12.25
N TRP A 67 -14.87 -23.54 -11.13
CA TRP A 67 -14.86 -24.61 -10.14
C TRP A 67 -16.02 -25.60 -10.33
N SER A 68 -15.71 -26.88 -10.16
CA SER A 68 -16.68 -27.98 -10.14
C SER A 68 -16.16 -29.17 -9.32
N VAL A 69 -16.98 -30.21 -9.19
CA VAL A 69 -16.58 -31.50 -8.60
C VAL A 69 -16.46 -32.53 -9.71
N ASP A 70 -15.30 -33.17 -9.80
CA ASP A 70 -14.98 -34.21 -10.78
C ASP A 70 -15.03 -35.59 -10.12
N GLN A 71 -15.84 -36.50 -10.66
CA GLN A 71 -16.05 -37.85 -10.13
C GLN A 71 -15.23 -38.92 -10.87
N GLU A 72 -14.37 -38.52 -11.82
CA GLU A 72 -13.55 -39.43 -12.62
C GLU A 72 -12.06 -39.39 -12.22
N GLU A 73 -11.61 -38.27 -11.65
CA GLU A 73 -10.23 -38.07 -11.20
C GLU A 73 -10.23 -37.75 -9.69
N SER A 74 -9.52 -38.56 -8.90
CA SER A 74 -9.28 -38.31 -7.48
C SER A 74 -7.91 -38.84 -7.05
N TYR A 75 -7.39 -38.31 -5.94
CA TYR A 75 -6.25 -38.88 -5.24
C TYR A 75 -6.70 -40.01 -4.31
N GLU A 76 -7.73 -39.73 -3.50
CA GLU A 76 -8.38 -40.68 -2.60
C GLU A 76 -9.90 -40.59 -2.80
N GLY A 77 -10.66 -41.60 -2.38
CA GLY A 77 -12.13 -41.56 -2.54
C GLY A 77 -12.62 -41.66 -4.00
N GLN A 78 -13.69 -40.92 -4.30
CA GLN A 78 -14.49 -40.98 -5.53
C GLN A 78 -14.57 -39.64 -6.28
N ALA A 79 -14.14 -38.53 -5.69
CA ALA A 79 -14.21 -37.23 -6.36
C ALA A 79 -13.08 -36.28 -5.92
N SER A 80 -12.81 -35.26 -6.74
CA SER A 80 -11.93 -34.15 -6.38
C SER A 80 -12.54 -32.81 -6.80
N MET A 81 -12.03 -31.71 -6.23
CA MET A 81 -12.28 -30.38 -6.76
C MET A 81 -11.57 -30.25 -8.10
N ARG A 82 -12.28 -29.75 -9.11
CA ARG A 82 -11.75 -29.45 -10.43
C ARG A 82 -11.84 -27.96 -10.71
N VAL A 83 -10.73 -27.39 -11.15
CA VAL A 83 -10.66 -25.99 -11.56
C VAL A 83 -10.19 -25.91 -13.01
N ASP A 84 -11.08 -25.42 -13.89
CA ASP A 84 -10.79 -25.17 -15.29
C ASP A 84 -10.30 -23.72 -15.47
N VAL A 85 -8.99 -23.56 -15.61
CA VAL A 85 -8.33 -22.28 -15.87
C VAL A 85 -8.58 -21.87 -17.33
N PRO A 86 -9.21 -20.71 -17.58
CA PRO A 86 -9.61 -20.31 -18.92
C PRO A 86 -8.43 -19.91 -19.80
N ASN A 87 -8.70 -19.74 -21.10
CA ASN A 87 -7.76 -19.03 -21.97
C ASN A 87 -7.69 -17.55 -21.55
N ALA A 88 -6.58 -16.88 -21.84
CA ALA A 88 -6.39 -15.47 -21.50
C ALA A 88 -7.45 -14.53 -22.11
N ASN A 89 -8.11 -14.94 -23.19
CA ASN A 89 -9.14 -14.19 -23.90
C ASN A 89 -10.56 -14.73 -23.70
N ASP A 90 -10.79 -15.58 -22.70
CA ASP A 90 -12.13 -16.08 -22.39
C ASP A 90 -13.03 -14.91 -21.94
N PRO A 91 -14.22 -14.74 -22.56
CA PRO A 91 -15.10 -13.62 -22.25
C PRO A 91 -15.74 -13.69 -20.86
N GLU A 92 -15.72 -14.84 -20.19
CA GLU A 92 -16.26 -15.01 -18.85
C GLU A 92 -15.25 -14.66 -17.74
N GLY A 93 -13.96 -14.52 -18.08
CA GLY A 93 -12.90 -14.18 -17.14
C GLY A 93 -11.54 -14.70 -17.61
N SER A 94 -10.47 -13.96 -17.36
CA SER A 94 -9.13 -14.27 -17.91
C SER A 94 -8.28 -15.18 -17.02
N TYR A 95 -8.81 -15.62 -15.88
CA TYR A 95 -8.17 -16.51 -14.92
C TYR A 95 -9.20 -17.26 -14.08
N ALA A 96 -8.78 -18.25 -13.31
CA ALA A 96 -9.62 -18.91 -12.31
C ALA A 96 -9.10 -18.60 -10.91
N GLY A 97 -9.93 -17.97 -10.10
CA GLY A 97 -9.66 -17.70 -8.70
C GLY A 97 -10.93 -17.47 -7.89
N ALA A 98 -10.95 -17.98 -6.67
CA ALA A 98 -12.06 -17.85 -5.75
C ALA A 98 -11.61 -18.07 -4.31
N ILE A 99 -12.51 -17.72 -3.38
CA ILE A 99 -12.47 -18.20 -2.00
C ILE A 99 -13.57 -19.25 -1.76
N LEU A 100 -13.27 -20.23 -0.91
CA LEU A 100 -14.25 -21.06 -0.24
C LEU A 100 -14.49 -20.49 1.16
N ARG A 101 -15.65 -19.91 1.38
CA ARG A 101 -16.03 -19.27 2.63
C ARG A 101 -17.25 -19.97 3.22
N ILE A 102 -17.25 -20.18 4.53
CA ILE A 102 -18.40 -20.79 5.20
C ILE A 102 -19.61 -19.84 5.15
N ASP A 103 -20.71 -20.34 4.60
CA ASP A 103 -22.07 -19.79 4.71
C ASP A 103 -22.72 -20.34 5.98
N GLY A 104 -22.40 -19.72 7.12
CA GLY A 104 -22.83 -20.19 8.44
C GLY A 104 -21.87 -19.81 9.56
N SER A 105 -21.82 -20.64 10.60
CA SER A 105 -20.96 -20.42 11.77
C SER A 105 -19.48 -20.65 11.43
N PRO A 106 -18.56 -19.80 11.92
CA PRO A 106 -17.13 -19.97 11.71
C PRO A 106 -16.59 -21.23 12.39
N ARG A 107 -15.36 -21.60 12.05
CA ARG A 107 -14.63 -22.71 12.67
C ARG A 107 -13.56 -22.22 13.63
N ASN A 108 -13.34 -23.03 14.67
CA ASN A 108 -12.19 -22.93 15.54
C ASN A 108 -11.07 -23.81 14.96
N LEU A 109 -9.99 -23.17 14.49
CA LEU A 109 -8.81 -23.80 13.91
C LEU A 109 -7.59 -23.82 14.86
N THR A 110 -7.75 -23.42 16.12
CA THR A 110 -6.67 -23.39 17.13
C THR A 110 -5.99 -24.74 17.39
N GLY A 111 -6.61 -25.84 16.98
CA GLY A 111 -6.07 -27.19 17.12
C GLY A 111 -5.11 -27.63 16.00
N PHE A 112 -5.00 -26.88 14.91
CA PHE A 112 -4.28 -27.25 13.70
C PHE A 112 -2.96 -26.49 13.56
N ASP A 113 -2.07 -26.97 12.68
CA ASP A 113 -0.80 -26.31 12.35
C ASP A 113 -0.56 -26.13 10.84
N ALA A 114 -1.42 -26.71 9.99
CA ALA A 114 -1.35 -26.52 8.54
C ALA A 114 -2.71 -26.73 7.86
N LEU A 115 -2.92 -26.04 6.74
CA LEU A 115 -3.85 -26.47 5.70
C LEU A 115 -3.09 -27.40 4.74
N THR A 116 -3.66 -28.55 4.41
CA THR A 116 -3.07 -29.49 3.45
C THR A 116 -4.09 -29.95 2.43
N PHE A 117 -3.58 -30.39 1.28
CA PHE A 117 -4.36 -30.99 0.22
C PHE A 117 -3.44 -31.69 -0.78
N TRP A 118 -3.97 -32.59 -1.59
CA TRP A 118 -3.31 -33.11 -2.77
C TRP A 118 -3.69 -32.27 -3.98
N ALA A 119 -2.72 -31.99 -4.86
CA ALA A 119 -2.99 -31.29 -6.11
C ALA A 119 -2.22 -31.87 -7.29
N LYS A 120 -2.80 -31.77 -8.48
CA LYS A 120 -2.17 -32.04 -9.79
C LYS A 120 -2.76 -31.14 -10.86
N ALA A 121 -2.13 -31.06 -12.02
CA ALA A 121 -2.62 -30.33 -13.18
C ALA A 121 -2.59 -31.20 -14.45
N SER A 122 -3.33 -30.79 -15.48
CA SER A 122 -3.40 -31.51 -16.75
C SER A 122 -2.09 -31.43 -17.55
N GLN A 123 -1.22 -30.50 -17.18
CA GLN A 123 0.13 -30.31 -17.71
C GLN A 123 1.03 -29.66 -16.65
N GLY A 124 2.33 -29.51 -16.93
CA GLY A 124 3.24 -28.77 -16.05
C GLY A 124 2.90 -27.28 -16.05
N VAL A 125 2.56 -26.74 -14.88
CA VAL A 125 2.15 -25.34 -14.71
C VAL A 125 2.62 -24.79 -13.37
N THR A 126 2.53 -23.48 -13.20
CA THR A 126 2.69 -22.80 -11.91
C THR A 126 1.36 -22.16 -11.55
N ILE A 127 0.80 -22.54 -10.41
CA ILE A 127 -0.36 -21.88 -9.82
C ILE A 127 0.12 -20.62 -9.12
N GLY A 128 -0.57 -19.51 -9.36
CA GLY A 128 -0.19 -18.20 -8.82
C GLY A 128 -0.26 -18.22 -7.30
N GLU A 129 -1.39 -18.65 -6.75
CA GLU A 129 -1.66 -18.56 -5.31
C GLU A 129 -2.51 -19.73 -4.79
N PHE A 130 -2.18 -20.15 -3.57
CA PHE A 130 -3.06 -20.92 -2.68
C PHE A 130 -3.02 -20.33 -1.28
N GLY A 131 -4.08 -20.48 -0.50
CA GLY A 131 -4.12 -19.95 0.85
C GLY A 131 -5.41 -20.28 1.62
N PHE A 132 -5.59 -19.57 2.73
CA PHE A 132 -6.83 -19.55 3.53
C PHE A 132 -6.97 -18.20 4.26
N GLY A 133 -8.06 -18.04 5.02
CA GLY A 133 -8.30 -16.88 5.89
C GLY A 133 -8.96 -15.68 5.23
N GLU A 134 -9.05 -15.66 3.89
CA GLU A 134 -9.77 -14.61 3.16
C GLU A 134 -11.28 -14.88 3.12
N ASP A 135 -12.08 -13.86 3.44
CA ASP A 135 -13.52 -13.96 3.62
C ASP A 135 -14.33 -12.82 2.98
N PHE A 136 -13.68 -11.91 2.24
CA PHE A 136 -14.30 -10.72 1.62
C PHE A 136 -14.99 -9.78 2.63
N MET A 137 -14.56 -9.84 3.90
CA MET A 137 -14.92 -8.89 4.94
C MET A 137 -13.63 -8.21 5.42
N GLU A 138 -13.14 -8.60 6.58
CA GLU A 138 -11.93 -8.01 7.17
C GLU A 138 -10.66 -8.74 6.70
N ASN A 139 -10.78 -9.99 6.21
CA ASN A 139 -9.64 -10.81 5.77
C ASN A 139 -8.53 -10.92 6.83
N GLU A 140 -8.91 -10.86 8.11
CA GLU A 140 -8.03 -10.63 9.25
C GLU A 140 -6.85 -11.61 9.31
N PHE A 141 -7.06 -12.87 8.92
CA PHE A 141 -6.07 -13.94 9.06
C PHE A 141 -5.66 -14.57 7.72
N GLN A 142 -5.66 -13.77 6.64
CA GLN A 142 -5.24 -14.24 5.33
C GLN A 142 -3.80 -14.76 5.33
N THR A 143 -3.61 -15.96 4.78
CA THR A 143 -2.30 -16.61 4.59
C THR A 143 -2.22 -17.12 3.16
N THR A 144 -1.13 -16.79 2.46
CA THR A 144 -0.97 -17.09 1.03
C THR A 144 0.44 -17.62 0.72
N ILE A 145 0.51 -18.75 0.03
CA ILE A 145 1.73 -19.20 -0.65
C ILE A 145 1.59 -18.96 -2.15
N THR A 146 2.70 -18.66 -2.81
CA THR A 146 2.70 -18.28 -4.23
C THR A 146 3.61 -19.17 -5.06
N ASN A 147 3.41 -19.15 -6.38
CA ASN A 147 4.27 -19.81 -7.36
C ASN A 147 4.38 -21.34 -7.18
N ILE A 148 3.25 -22.01 -7.00
CA ILE A 148 3.21 -23.44 -6.71
C ILE A 148 3.26 -24.27 -7.99
N SER A 149 4.36 -25.00 -8.19
CA SER A 149 4.55 -25.83 -9.38
C SER A 149 3.72 -27.12 -9.29
N LEU A 150 2.84 -27.33 -10.25
CA LEU A 150 2.08 -28.57 -10.42
C LEU A 150 2.52 -29.34 -11.66
N SER A 151 2.39 -30.66 -11.57
CA SER A 151 2.63 -31.60 -12.67
C SER A 151 1.40 -32.49 -12.86
N THR A 152 1.49 -33.46 -13.76
CA THR A 152 0.43 -34.47 -13.96
C THR A 152 0.32 -35.49 -12.83
N ALA A 153 1.29 -35.52 -11.91
CA ALA A 153 1.26 -36.37 -10.72
C ALA A 153 0.70 -35.61 -9.52
N TRP A 154 -0.08 -36.31 -8.70
CA TRP A 154 -0.55 -35.82 -7.40
C TRP A 154 0.62 -35.53 -6.47
N GLN A 155 0.58 -34.37 -5.82
CA GLN A 155 1.51 -33.99 -4.77
C GLN A 155 0.78 -33.34 -3.60
N LYS A 156 1.17 -33.69 -2.37
CA LYS A 156 0.66 -33.03 -1.17
C LYS A 156 1.24 -31.62 -1.04
N ILE A 157 0.39 -30.61 -0.98
CA ILE A 157 0.71 -29.23 -0.64
C ILE A 157 0.46 -29.03 0.86
N VAL A 158 1.31 -28.22 1.49
CA VAL A 158 1.24 -27.90 2.91
C VAL A 158 1.40 -26.39 3.03
N ILE A 159 0.39 -25.73 3.61
CA ILE A 159 0.38 -24.32 3.95
C ILE A 159 0.42 -24.23 5.47
N PRO A 160 1.58 -23.92 6.08
CA PRO A 160 1.68 -23.73 7.52
C PRO A 160 0.73 -22.64 8.02
N ILE A 161 0.18 -22.82 9.22
CA ILE A 161 -0.57 -21.77 9.90
C ILE A 161 0.41 -20.87 10.66
N PRO A 162 0.41 -19.54 10.43
CA PRO A 162 1.32 -18.59 11.07
C PRO A 162 1.29 -18.64 12.60
N ASP A 163 0.09 -18.47 13.16
CA ASP A 163 -0.21 -18.64 14.58
C ASP A 163 -1.66 -19.13 14.71
N SER A 164 -1.83 -20.41 15.04
CA SER A 164 -3.17 -21.00 15.13
C SER A 164 -3.93 -20.54 16.38
N SER A 165 -3.25 -20.02 17.41
CA SER A 165 -3.91 -19.56 18.65
C SER A 165 -4.90 -18.42 18.41
N ARG A 166 -4.77 -17.74 17.27
CA ARG A 166 -5.59 -16.60 16.85
C ARG A 166 -6.77 -16.99 15.96
N LEU A 167 -6.86 -18.26 15.59
CA LEU A 167 -7.84 -18.76 14.62
C LEU A 167 -9.04 -19.43 15.29
N ASP A 168 -9.68 -18.80 16.26
CA ASP A 168 -10.86 -19.37 16.92
C ASP A 168 -12.19 -19.09 16.18
N GLN A 169 -12.18 -18.16 15.23
CA GLN A 169 -13.34 -17.70 14.44
C GLN A 169 -12.99 -17.46 12.96
N VAL A 170 -12.79 -18.54 12.19
CA VAL A 170 -12.40 -18.42 10.76
C VAL A 170 -13.53 -18.82 9.83
N LEU A 171 -13.81 -17.98 8.82
CA LEU A 171 -14.79 -18.23 7.76
C LEU A 171 -14.13 -18.60 6.42
N GLY A 172 -12.98 -18.00 6.09
CA GLY A 172 -12.23 -18.26 4.86
C GLY A 172 -11.44 -19.57 4.93
N MET A 173 -11.95 -20.63 4.31
CA MET A 173 -11.39 -21.98 4.42
C MET A 173 -10.33 -22.29 3.37
N PHE A 174 -10.46 -21.72 2.16
CA PHE A 174 -9.50 -21.93 1.08
C PHE A 174 -9.57 -20.78 0.10
N ARG A 175 -8.43 -20.42 -0.51
CA ARG A 175 -8.36 -19.50 -1.63
C ARG A 175 -7.36 -20.00 -2.66
N TYR A 176 -7.61 -19.67 -3.92
CA TYR A 176 -6.67 -19.93 -5.00
C TYR A 176 -6.77 -18.87 -6.09
N ALA A 177 -5.68 -18.66 -6.82
CA ALA A 177 -5.66 -17.87 -8.05
C ALA A 177 -4.69 -18.49 -9.07
N ALA A 178 -5.21 -18.76 -10.26
CA ALA A 178 -4.51 -19.46 -11.33
C ALA A 178 -4.82 -18.81 -12.67
N GLY A 179 -3.79 -18.28 -13.33
CA GLY A 179 -3.91 -17.73 -14.68
C GLY A 179 -3.21 -18.62 -15.72
N SER A 180 -3.42 -18.29 -17.00
CA SER A 180 -2.86 -19.01 -18.15
C SER A 180 -1.56 -18.40 -18.69
N GLN A 181 -0.92 -17.46 -17.98
CA GLN A 181 0.29 -16.77 -18.47
C GLN A 181 1.44 -17.77 -18.67
N GLY A 182 1.61 -18.71 -17.74
CA GLY A 182 2.65 -19.74 -17.81
C GLY A 182 2.49 -20.75 -18.95
N THR A 183 1.29 -20.82 -19.56
CA THR A 183 0.99 -21.69 -20.71
C THR A 183 0.88 -20.90 -22.02
N GLY A 184 1.31 -19.63 -22.04
CA GLY A 184 1.21 -18.76 -23.21
C GLY A 184 -0.23 -18.32 -23.53
N GLY A 185 -1.10 -18.27 -22.52
CA GLY A 185 -2.51 -17.90 -22.65
C GLY A 185 -3.46 -19.07 -22.88
N ASN A 186 -2.97 -20.31 -22.85
CA ASN A 186 -3.78 -21.50 -23.12
C ASN A 186 -4.40 -22.09 -21.85
N ALA A 187 -5.66 -22.49 -21.93
CA ALA A 187 -6.41 -23.10 -20.85
C ALA A 187 -5.77 -24.42 -20.35
N TYR A 188 -6.00 -24.73 -19.08
CA TYR A 188 -5.64 -26.00 -18.46
C TYR A 188 -6.57 -26.31 -17.29
N THR A 189 -6.46 -27.51 -16.72
CA THR A 189 -7.24 -27.92 -15.56
C THR A 189 -6.29 -28.29 -14.44
N PHE A 190 -6.62 -27.95 -13.20
CA PHE A 190 -6.00 -28.55 -12.04
C PHE A 190 -7.04 -29.12 -11.09
N TRP A 191 -6.61 -30.09 -10.31
CA TRP A 191 -7.45 -30.77 -9.32
C TRP A 191 -6.87 -30.60 -7.93
N VAL A 192 -7.76 -30.51 -6.95
CA VAL A 192 -7.44 -30.44 -5.51
C VAL A 192 -8.28 -31.52 -4.81
N ASP A 193 -7.66 -32.29 -3.94
CA ASP A 193 -8.32 -33.38 -3.24
C ASP A 193 -7.83 -33.50 -1.78
N GLU A 194 -8.66 -34.07 -0.91
CA GLU A 194 -8.39 -34.22 0.53
C GLU A 194 -7.94 -32.89 1.18
N LEU A 195 -8.70 -31.82 0.94
CA LEU A 195 -8.45 -30.48 1.44
C LEU A 195 -8.93 -30.35 2.89
N GLN A 196 -8.00 -30.13 3.81
CA GLN A 196 -8.30 -30.08 5.23
C GLN A 196 -7.22 -29.36 6.06
N PHE A 197 -7.63 -28.79 7.19
CA PHE A 197 -6.71 -28.41 8.24
C PHE A 197 -6.28 -29.64 9.04
N GLU A 198 -4.98 -29.79 9.27
CA GLU A 198 -4.38 -30.90 10.00
C GLU A 198 -3.44 -30.39 11.10
N LYS A 199 -3.18 -31.27 12.08
CA LYS A 199 -2.08 -31.13 13.02
C LYS A 199 -0.98 -32.11 12.64
N LEU A 200 -0.04 -31.66 11.81
CA LEU A 200 1.06 -32.48 11.29
C LEU A 200 2.12 -32.76 12.34
N GLY A 201 2.37 -31.83 13.26
CA GLY A 201 3.44 -31.92 14.27
C GLY A 201 4.85 -31.88 13.69
N THR A 202 4.99 -31.64 12.38
CA THR A 202 6.28 -31.56 11.66
C THR A 202 6.59 -30.15 11.14
N ILE A 203 5.73 -29.17 11.43
CA ILE A 203 5.97 -27.76 11.10
C ILE A 203 6.85 -27.18 12.20
N ALA A 204 7.99 -26.60 11.84
CA ALA A 204 8.98 -26.15 12.82
C ALA A 204 9.76 -24.92 12.34
N GLN A 205 10.49 -24.30 13.28
CA GLN A 205 11.34 -23.14 13.03
C GLN A 205 10.59 -21.98 12.36
N PRO A 206 9.57 -21.41 13.03
CA PRO A 206 8.98 -20.15 12.57
C PRO A 206 10.08 -19.10 12.36
N ARG A 207 10.00 -18.42 11.22
CA ARG A 207 10.89 -17.30 10.85
C ARG A 207 10.02 -16.20 10.25
N PRO A 208 9.41 -15.35 11.10
CA PRO A 208 8.67 -14.19 10.63
C PRO A 208 9.62 -13.14 10.04
N ALA A 209 9.13 -12.33 9.11
CA ALA A 209 9.86 -11.20 8.56
C ALA A 209 8.92 -10.07 8.15
N ILE A 210 9.42 -8.84 8.29
CA ILE A 210 8.84 -7.63 7.73
C ILE A 210 9.82 -7.02 6.72
N GLN A 211 9.34 -6.17 5.81
CA GLN A 211 10.15 -5.56 4.75
C GLN A 211 10.94 -6.61 3.93
N ASN A 212 10.36 -7.80 3.77
CA ASN A 212 10.99 -8.97 3.14
C ASN A 212 12.32 -9.38 3.80
N GLY A 213 12.46 -9.19 5.12
CA GLY A 213 13.66 -9.50 5.89
C GLY A 213 14.76 -8.45 5.81
N ASN A 214 14.48 -7.26 5.28
CA ASN A 214 15.48 -6.19 5.12
C ASN A 214 15.25 -5.05 6.11
N ASN A 215 16.32 -4.33 6.42
CA ASN A 215 16.22 -3.04 7.09
C ASN A 215 16.07 -1.96 6.00
N THR A 216 14.88 -1.38 5.87
CA THR A 216 14.58 -0.35 4.88
C THR A 216 14.52 1.02 5.55
N VAL A 217 14.99 2.05 4.87
CA VAL A 217 14.91 3.44 5.34
C VAL A 217 13.85 4.17 4.55
N ALA A 218 12.96 4.89 5.24
CA ALA A 218 11.97 5.77 4.64
C ALA A 218 12.11 7.16 5.25
N GLN A 219 12.43 8.14 4.41
CA GLN A 219 12.46 9.55 4.79
C GLN A 219 11.10 10.20 4.58
N THR A 220 10.67 11.01 5.53
CA THR A 220 9.35 11.64 5.53
C THR A 220 9.32 12.84 6.49
N PHE A 221 8.15 13.45 6.66
CA PHE A 221 7.93 14.60 7.54
C PHE A 221 6.86 14.29 8.58
N THR A 222 6.78 15.14 9.60
CA THR A 222 5.70 15.11 10.59
C THR A 222 4.35 15.27 9.88
N GLY A 223 3.40 14.39 10.19
CA GLY A 223 2.12 14.25 9.48
C GLY A 223 2.14 13.20 8.36
N GLY A 224 3.31 12.70 7.97
CA GLY A 224 3.45 11.63 6.99
C GLY A 224 2.90 10.29 7.50
N SER A 225 2.46 9.45 6.55
CA SER A 225 2.00 8.08 6.81
C SER A 225 2.80 7.10 5.95
N LEU A 226 3.27 6.01 6.55
CA LEU A 226 3.95 4.90 5.89
C LEU A 226 3.21 3.58 6.17
N GLN A 227 3.55 2.53 5.42
CA GLN A 227 3.00 1.19 5.62
C GLN A 227 4.12 0.18 5.80
N VAL A 228 4.03 -0.67 6.82
CA VAL A 228 4.91 -1.85 6.93
C VAL A 228 4.48 -2.86 5.86
N THR A 229 5.43 -3.31 5.05
CA THR A 229 5.17 -4.24 3.92
C THR A 229 6.03 -5.49 4.03
N GLY A 230 5.90 -6.43 3.07
CA GLY A 230 6.75 -7.61 3.01
C GLY A 230 6.58 -8.54 4.22
N LEU A 231 5.35 -8.62 4.73
CA LEU A 231 4.96 -9.43 5.88
C LEU A 231 4.92 -10.90 5.48
N THR A 232 5.84 -11.70 6.04
CA THR A 232 5.94 -13.11 5.71
C THR A 232 6.26 -13.95 6.93
N GLN A 233 5.98 -15.25 6.83
CA GLN A 233 6.48 -16.23 7.77
C GLN A 233 6.94 -17.47 7.03
N THR A 234 8.14 -17.91 7.35
CA THR A 234 8.73 -19.14 6.81
C THR A 234 8.75 -20.22 7.86
N PHE A 235 8.36 -21.43 7.46
CA PHE A 235 8.49 -22.62 8.29
C PHE A 235 9.27 -23.70 7.56
N ASN A 236 9.97 -24.52 8.33
CA ASN A 236 10.49 -25.77 7.82
C ASN A 236 9.39 -26.84 7.82
N THR A 237 9.28 -27.57 6.70
CA THR A 237 8.39 -28.73 6.55
C THR A 237 9.20 -29.96 6.14
N THR A 238 8.56 -31.13 6.12
CA THR A 238 9.19 -32.38 5.63
C THR A 238 9.62 -32.32 4.16
N LYS A 239 9.14 -31.34 3.39
CA LYS A 239 9.48 -31.12 1.97
C LYS A 239 10.42 -29.94 1.74
N GLY A 240 10.88 -29.28 2.81
CA GLY A 240 11.68 -28.06 2.75
C GLY A 240 10.94 -26.85 3.30
N ASP A 241 11.53 -25.69 3.11
CA ASP A 241 10.96 -24.44 3.61
C ASP A 241 9.74 -24.01 2.78
N VAL A 242 8.73 -23.52 3.49
CA VAL A 242 7.53 -22.89 2.91
C VAL A 242 7.42 -21.51 3.50
N THR A 243 7.44 -20.49 2.63
CA THR A 243 7.23 -19.08 2.99
C THR A 243 5.84 -18.67 2.56
N ALA A 244 5.06 -18.16 3.50
CA ALA A 244 3.76 -17.57 3.25
C ALA A 244 3.81 -16.04 3.42
N SER A 245 3.08 -15.32 2.58
CA SER A 245 2.64 -13.96 2.84
C SER A 245 1.47 -14.02 3.81
N VAL A 246 1.48 -13.19 4.85
CA VAL A 246 0.50 -13.24 5.94
C VAL A 246 -0.02 -11.85 6.25
N SER A 247 -1.26 -11.76 6.75
CA SER A 247 -1.87 -10.49 7.11
C SER A 247 -1.14 -9.78 8.27
N PRO A 248 -1.22 -8.43 8.35
CA PRO A 248 -0.68 -7.65 9.46
C PRO A 248 -1.19 -8.10 10.81
N SER A 249 -2.44 -8.57 10.88
CA SER A 249 -3.03 -8.98 12.14
C SER A 249 -2.19 -10.02 12.86
N TYR A 250 -1.43 -10.90 12.18
CA TYR A 250 -0.53 -11.87 12.85
C TYR A 250 0.63 -11.25 13.62
N PHE A 251 1.00 -10.01 13.31
CA PHE A 251 2.12 -9.33 13.90
C PHE A 251 1.70 -8.40 15.03
N GLU A 252 2.56 -8.28 16.02
CA GLU A 252 2.56 -7.20 16.99
C GLU A 252 3.68 -6.23 16.60
N PHE A 253 3.33 -5.00 16.24
CA PHE A 253 4.29 -3.98 15.81
C PHE A 253 4.72 -3.10 16.99
N GLU A 254 5.98 -2.65 16.97
CA GLU A 254 6.53 -1.77 17.99
C GLU A 254 7.33 -0.64 17.32
N SER A 255 7.26 0.56 17.91
CA SER A 255 8.14 1.68 17.57
C SER A 255 9.19 1.88 18.66
N SER A 256 10.45 2.03 18.26
CA SER A 256 11.53 2.39 19.20
C SER A 256 11.36 3.79 19.81
N ASP A 257 10.58 4.67 19.17
CA ASP A 257 10.32 6.04 19.63
C ASP A 257 8.94 6.53 19.15
N GLU A 258 7.93 6.32 20.01
CA GLU A 258 6.56 6.82 19.84
C GLU A 258 6.43 8.35 19.99
N SER A 259 7.52 9.12 20.08
CA SER A 259 7.48 10.58 19.89
C SER A 259 7.86 11.00 18.46
N VAL A 260 8.44 10.07 17.69
CA VAL A 260 8.81 10.26 16.27
C VAL A 260 7.80 9.57 15.36
N ALA A 261 7.47 8.30 15.63
CA ALA A 261 6.50 7.56 14.84
C ALA A 261 5.74 6.53 15.69
N THR A 262 4.43 6.38 15.47
CA THR A 262 3.61 5.30 16.05
C THR A 262 3.20 4.32 14.96
N VAL A 263 2.94 3.07 15.32
CA VAL A 263 2.46 2.04 14.40
C VAL A 263 1.20 1.38 14.97
N ASP A 264 0.19 1.15 14.13
CA ASP A 264 -1.04 0.44 14.53
C ASP A 264 -1.02 -1.05 14.18
N GLN A 265 -2.10 -1.76 14.54
CA GLN A 265 -2.25 -3.20 14.31
C GLN A 265 -2.29 -3.60 12.83
N ASP A 266 -2.60 -2.66 11.93
CA ASP A 266 -2.65 -2.91 10.48
C ASP A 266 -1.29 -2.62 9.80
N GLY A 267 -0.28 -2.26 10.61
CA GLY A 267 1.06 -1.90 10.17
C GLY A 267 1.17 -0.48 9.62
N ILE A 268 0.16 0.37 9.84
CA ILE A 268 0.17 1.76 9.39
C ILE A 268 0.99 2.60 10.38
N VAL A 269 2.01 3.28 9.86
CA VAL A 269 2.93 4.09 10.64
C VAL A 269 2.57 5.56 10.47
N GLN A 270 2.29 6.25 11.58
CA GLN A 270 2.04 7.70 11.62
C GLN A 270 3.26 8.44 12.16
N VAL A 271 3.74 9.42 11.41
CA VAL A 271 4.93 10.21 11.76
C VAL A 271 4.48 11.46 12.51
N ILE A 272 4.97 11.63 13.73
CA ILE A 272 4.42 12.59 14.70
C ILE A 272 5.44 13.61 15.19
N GLY A 273 6.74 13.38 14.96
CA GLY A 273 7.78 14.30 15.38
C GLY A 273 9.07 14.15 14.60
N LEU A 274 9.97 15.11 14.75
CA LEU A 274 11.34 15.11 14.21
C LEU A 274 12.16 14.00 14.88
N GLY A 275 12.92 13.23 14.09
CA GLY A 275 13.87 12.25 14.60
C GLY A 275 13.88 10.96 13.80
N THR A 276 14.42 9.90 14.40
CA THR A 276 14.48 8.57 13.80
C THR A 276 13.77 7.57 14.71
N ALA A 277 12.89 6.75 14.14
CA ALA A 277 12.27 5.62 14.82
C ALA A 277 12.50 4.33 14.03
N VAL A 278 12.68 3.21 14.72
CA VAL A 278 12.73 1.88 14.10
C VAL A 278 11.41 1.19 14.41
N ILE A 279 10.70 0.78 13.37
CA ILE A 279 9.51 -0.07 13.47
C ILE A 279 9.96 -1.52 13.32
N SER A 280 9.72 -2.30 14.36
CA SER A 280 9.96 -3.75 14.43
C SER A 280 8.64 -4.49 14.65
N ALA A 281 8.67 -5.82 14.54
CA ALA A 281 7.50 -6.64 14.81
C ALA A 281 7.88 -7.99 15.43
N THR A 282 6.93 -8.59 16.15
CA THR A 282 6.98 -9.99 16.59
C THR A 282 5.79 -10.75 16.03
N LEU A 283 5.94 -12.05 15.78
CA LEU A 283 4.82 -12.95 15.46
C LEU A 283 4.89 -14.15 16.40
N GLY A 284 3.89 -14.28 17.27
CA GLY A 284 3.94 -15.22 18.38
C GLY A 284 5.07 -14.87 19.36
N GLU A 285 6.00 -15.79 19.58
CA GLU A 285 7.16 -15.58 20.46
C GLU A 285 8.45 -15.19 19.70
N ASP A 286 8.39 -15.10 18.37
CA ASP A 286 9.56 -14.90 17.50
C ASP A 286 9.64 -13.46 16.99
N ASP A 287 10.83 -12.87 17.09
CA ASP A 287 11.15 -11.58 16.47
C ASP A 287 11.13 -11.71 14.95
N ALA A 288 10.48 -10.77 14.27
CA ALA A 288 10.49 -10.70 12.81
C ALA A 288 11.83 -10.18 12.28
N GLU A 289 12.38 -10.82 11.25
CA GLU A 289 13.55 -10.33 10.54
C GLU A 289 13.20 -9.07 9.72
N GLY A 290 14.10 -8.08 9.72
CA GLY A 290 13.92 -6.79 9.04
C GLY A 290 13.31 -5.71 9.92
N SER A 291 13.32 -4.47 9.42
CA SER A 291 12.78 -3.30 10.12
C SER A 291 12.47 -2.16 9.14
N LEU A 292 11.50 -1.32 9.47
CA LEU A 292 11.31 -0.04 8.80
C LEU A 292 11.92 1.09 9.65
N ILE A 293 12.97 1.72 9.15
CA ILE A 293 13.63 2.86 9.77
C ILE A 293 12.99 4.13 9.23
N VAL A 294 12.24 4.82 10.08
CA VAL A 294 11.57 6.08 9.77
C VAL A 294 12.53 7.22 10.11
N GLU A 295 12.88 8.03 9.12
CA GLU A 295 13.63 9.27 9.29
C GLU A 295 12.71 10.46 9.03
N SER A 296 12.17 11.01 10.12
CA SER A 296 11.35 12.21 10.07
C SER A 296 12.23 13.45 10.11
N LEU A 297 12.13 14.28 9.07
CA LEU A 297 12.85 15.56 8.97
C LEU A 297 12.15 16.69 9.75
N GLY A 298 11.12 16.37 10.54
CA GLY A 298 10.35 17.32 11.35
C GLY A 298 9.17 17.89 10.59
N ASN A 299 8.71 19.09 10.97
CA ASN A 299 7.63 19.76 10.24
C ASN A 299 8.15 20.15 8.85
N PHE A 300 7.44 19.71 7.82
CA PHE A 300 7.60 20.33 6.52
C PHE A 300 7.05 21.75 6.57
N SER A 301 7.89 22.74 6.28
CA SER A 301 7.40 24.09 5.99
C SER A 301 7.25 24.17 4.47
N PRO A 302 6.05 24.40 3.93
CA PRO A 302 5.90 24.65 2.50
C PRO A 302 6.61 25.95 2.11
N ALA A 303 6.83 26.11 0.81
CA ALA A 303 7.32 27.37 0.27
C ALA A 303 6.30 28.50 0.53
N PRO A 304 6.72 29.78 0.53
CA PRO A 304 5.79 30.88 0.67
C PRO A 304 4.71 30.87 -0.43
N THR A 305 3.43 30.90 -0.04
CA THR A 305 2.34 30.93 -1.04
C THR A 305 2.45 32.17 -1.93
N PRO A 306 2.48 32.03 -3.26
CA PRO A 306 2.56 33.15 -4.18
C PRO A 306 1.39 34.12 -4.01
N THR A 307 1.67 35.43 -4.11
CA THR A 307 0.67 36.49 -3.92
C THR A 307 0.40 37.36 -5.14
N GLN A 308 1.04 37.05 -6.28
CA GLN A 308 0.88 37.83 -7.50
C GLN A 308 -0.55 37.68 -8.05
N ASN A 309 -1.04 38.71 -8.74
CA ASN A 309 -2.34 38.61 -9.41
C ASN A 309 -2.26 37.52 -10.49
N PRO A 310 -3.12 36.48 -10.46
CA PRO A 310 -3.09 35.41 -11.47
C PRO A 310 -3.15 35.90 -12.92
N GLU A 311 -3.76 37.07 -13.20
CA GLU A 311 -3.80 37.67 -14.54
C GLU A 311 -2.41 38.11 -15.06
N ASN A 312 -1.45 38.32 -14.16
CA ASN A 312 -0.08 38.74 -14.46
C ASN A 312 0.92 37.58 -14.35
N VAL A 313 0.45 36.34 -14.28
CA VAL A 313 1.29 35.16 -14.01
C VAL A 313 1.16 34.13 -15.14
N ILE A 314 2.30 33.56 -15.54
CA ILE A 314 2.40 32.34 -16.33
C ILE A 314 3.00 31.27 -15.43
N SER A 315 2.16 30.40 -14.88
CA SER A 315 2.60 29.37 -13.94
C SER A 315 3.12 28.13 -14.66
N VAL A 316 4.32 27.69 -14.31
CA VAL A 316 4.92 26.44 -14.77
C VAL A 316 4.68 25.34 -13.74
N PHE A 317 4.88 25.64 -12.46
CA PHE A 317 4.62 24.73 -11.34
C PHE A 317 4.26 25.55 -10.09
N SER A 318 3.00 25.53 -9.69
CA SER A 318 2.51 26.10 -8.44
C SER A 318 1.08 25.60 -8.19
N ASP A 319 0.72 25.35 -6.94
CA ASP A 319 -0.67 25.04 -6.56
C ASP A 319 -1.54 26.30 -6.35
N ALA A 320 -0.92 27.50 -6.35
CA ALA A 320 -1.64 28.78 -6.25
C ALA A 320 -2.27 29.25 -7.57
N TYR A 321 -1.82 28.71 -8.71
CA TYR A 321 -2.22 29.14 -10.05
C TYR A 321 -2.53 27.96 -10.98
N GLU A 322 -3.20 28.23 -12.10
CA GLU A 322 -3.36 27.24 -13.15
C GLU A 322 -2.05 27.09 -13.95
N ASN A 323 -1.45 25.91 -13.90
CA ASN A 323 -0.20 25.61 -14.58
C ASN A 323 -0.42 25.45 -16.09
N VAL A 324 0.48 26.04 -16.88
CA VAL A 324 0.55 25.81 -18.33
C VAL A 324 1.01 24.38 -18.63
N PRO A 325 0.77 23.86 -19.84
CA PRO A 325 1.27 22.55 -20.21
C PRO A 325 2.81 22.48 -20.16
N VAL A 326 3.32 21.55 -19.36
CA VAL A 326 4.75 21.22 -19.25
C VAL A 326 4.99 19.83 -19.82
N LEU A 327 6.02 19.68 -20.66
CA LEU A 327 6.36 18.41 -21.28
C LEU A 327 6.94 17.42 -20.26
N TYR A 328 7.87 17.91 -19.44
CA TYR A 328 8.46 17.16 -18.33
C TYR A 328 9.05 18.14 -17.32
N TYR A 329 9.13 17.70 -16.06
CA TYR A 329 9.89 18.38 -15.01
C TYR A 329 11.29 17.77 -14.82
N ASN A 330 11.57 16.66 -15.50
CA ASN A 330 12.91 16.10 -15.60
C ASN A 330 13.12 15.51 -17.01
N GLY A 331 14.05 16.09 -17.78
CA GLY A 331 14.33 15.67 -19.15
C GLY A 331 15.17 14.40 -19.31
N PHE A 332 15.72 13.85 -18.21
CA PHE A 332 16.57 12.65 -18.20
C PHE A 332 17.64 12.63 -19.31
N PHE A 333 18.46 13.68 -19.39
CA PHE A 333 19.55 13.82 -20.37
C PHE A 333 20.74 12.89 -20.06
N THR A 334 20.48 11.60 -19.85
CA THR A 334 21.45 10.57 -19.45
C THR A 334 22.55 10.38 -20.49
N GLY A 335 22.24 10.55 -21.78
CA GLY A 335 23.23 10.56 -22.87
C GLY A 335 24.24 11.69 -22.76
N ASP A 336 23.86 12.79 -22.11
CA ASP A 336 24.68 13.97 -21.84
C ASP A 336 25.28 13.96 -20.43
N GLY A 337 25.08 12.87 -19.68
CA GLY A 337 25.67 12.66 -18.36
C GLY A 337 24.82 13.15 -17.18
N GLN A 338 23.52 13.40 -17.36
CA GLN A 338 22.62 13.70 -16.24
C GLN A 338 22.56 12.51 -15.26
N THR A 339 22.70 12.80 -13.96
CA THR A 339 22.50 11.85 -12.86
C THR A 339 21.23 12.13 -12.06
N THR A 340 20.70 13.36 -12.14
CA THR A 340 19.56 13.83 -11.34
C THR A 340 18.31 12.96 -11.50
N LEU A 341 17.74 12.57 -10.36
CA LEU A 341 16.47 11.86 -10.21
C LEU A 341 15.35 12.82 -9.77
N GLY A 342 14.10 12.35 -9.75
CA GLY A 342 12.93 13.15 -9.37
C GLY A 342 12.26 13.90 -10.51
N GLY A 343 11.26 14.74 -10.21
CA GLY A 343 10.39 15.43 -11.17
C GLY A 343 9.47 14.50 -11.94
N THR A 344 9.06 13.38 -11.33
CA THR A 344 8.31 12.30 -12.01
C THR A 344 6.93 12.02 -11.45
N GLY A 345 6.60 12.57 -10.28
CA GLY A 345 5.27 12.40 -9.72
C GLY A 345 4.18 13.09 -10.55
N PRO A 346 2.89 12.87 -10.22
CA PRO A 346 1.77 13.47 -10.94
C PRO A 346 1.89 14.99 -11.01
N GLY A 347 1.90 15.54 -12.22
CA GLY A 347 2.08 16.99 -12.42
C GLY A 347 3.47 17.52 -12.08
N GLY A 348 4.46 16.64 -11.86
CA GLY A 348 5.84 16.99 -11.49
C GLY A 348 6.15 16.85 -9.99
N ALA A 349 5.13 16.78 -9.14
CA ALA A 349 5.30 16.77 -7.68
C ALA A 349 5.71 15.39 -7.16
N ASP A 350 6.91 15.26 -6.61
CA ASP A 350 7.39 14.01 -5.98
C ASP A 350 6.96 13.92 -4.51
N ILE A 351 6.68 15.06 -3.88
CA ILE A 351 6.19 15.18 -2.51
C ILE A 351 4.88 15.96 -2.55
N ILE A 352 3.86 15.52 -1.82
CA ILE A 352 2.62 16.26 -1.63
C ILE A 352 2.33 16.32 -0.13
N VAL A 353 2.24 17.53 0.42
CA VAL A 353 1.90 17.77 1.83
C VAL A 353 0.70 18.70 1.89
N ASP A 354 -0.40 18.26 2.49
CA ASP A 354 -1.64 19.06 2.60
C ASP A 354 -2.19 19.62 1.28
N GLY A 355 -1.87 18.97 0.16
CA GLY A 355 -2.27 19.38 -1.19
C GLY A 355 -1.29 20.33 -1.89
N ASP A 356 -0.18 20.67 -1.25
CA ASP A 356 0.93 21.43 -1.81
C ASP A 356 1.98 20.46 -2.40
N GLY A 357 2.18 20.55 -3.70
CA GLY A 357 3.07 19.70 -4.47
C GLY A 357 4.47 20.30 -4.55
N ILE A 358 5.50 19.48 -4.32
CA ILE A 358 6.89 19.89 -4.36
C ILE A 358 7.68 18.97 -5.29
N ILE A 359 8.52 19.56 -6.13
CA ILE A 359 9.48 18.81 -6.93
C ILE A 359 10.70 18.52 -6.06
N ASN A 360 11.12 17.26 -5.98
CA ASN A 360 12.32 16.86 -5.26
C ASN A 360 13.37 16.34 -6.25
N TYR A 361 14.51 17.03 -6.36
CA TYR A 361 15.62 16.58 -7.17
C TYR A 361 16.76 16.05 -6.30
N THR A 362 17.04 14.76 -6.44
CA THR A 362 18.17 14.08 -5.77
C THR A 362 19.24 13.67 -6.78
N ASP A 363 20.45 13.35 -6.30
CA ASP A 363 21.63 13.10 -7.15
C ASP A 363 21.86 14.23 -8.18
N LEU A 364 21.51 15.46 -7.78
CA LEU A 364 21.49 16.62 -8.65
C LEU A 364 22.88 16.91 -9.20
N ASN A 365 23.00 16.84 -10.53
CA ASN A 365 24.10 17.46 -11.25
C ASN A 365 23.58 18.56 -12.18
N PHE A 366 22.56 18.24 -12.98
CA PHE A 366 21.73 19.19 -13.70
C PHE A 366 20.37 18.56 -14.03
N VAL A 367 19.32 19.36 -14.14
CA VAL A 367 18.00 18.90 -14.57
C VAL A 367 17.29 20.01 -15.33
N GLY A 368 16.51 19.64 -16.34
CA GLY A 368 15.76 20.58 -17.16
C GLY A 368 14.26 20.32 -17.09
N ILE A 369 13.49 21.41 -16.98
CA ILE A 369 12.03 21.45 -17.15
C ILE A 369 11.75 21.92 -18.58
N GLY A 370 10.97 21.12 -19.32
CA GLY A 370 10.73 21.31 -20.74
C GLY A 370 9.35 21.88 -21.05
N THR A 371 9.32 23.00 -21.78
CA THR A 371 8.10 23.62 -22.32
C THR A 371 8.28 23.84 -23.82
N PHE A 372 8.47 22.79 -24.61
CA PHE A 372 8.69 22.91 -26.06
C PHE A 372 8.28 21.63 -26.80
N ASN A 373 8.38 21.66 -28.13
CA ASN A 373 8.12 20.54 -29.04
C ASN A 373 6.65 20.06 -29.05
N GLU A 374 6.26 19.27 -28.05
CA GLU A 374 4.90 18.73 -27.91
C GLU A 374 3.97 19.65 -27.11
N VAL A 375 4.55 20.61 -26.38
CA VAL A 375 3.85 21.71 -25.73
C VAL A 375 4.38 23.05 -26.23
N SER A 376 3.61 24.12 -26.05
CA SER A 376 4.01 25.46 -26.47
C SER A 376 5.14 26.00 -25.59
N PRO A 377 6.17 26.64 -26.18
CA PRO A 377 7.10 27.52 -25.47
C PRO A 377 6.40 28.60 -24.68
N ILE A 378 7.03 28.99 -23.56
CA ILE A 378 6.56 30.09 -22.74
C ILE A 378 6.82 31.40 -23.49
N ASP A 379 5.76 32.16 -23.73
CA ASP A 379 5.83 33.54 -24.19
C ASP A 379 5.82 34.49 -22.98
N ALA A 380 7.01 34.82 -22.50
CA ALA A 380 7.25 35.74 -21.39
C ALA A 380 7.53 37.17 -21.87
N THR A 381 7.10 37.56 -23.08
CA THR A 381 7.36 38.92 -23.62
C THR A 381 6.75 40.04 -22.79
N ALA A 382 5.60 39.77 -22.15
CA ALA A 382 4.93 40.69 -21.24
C ALA A 382 5.42 40.57 -19.79
N MET A 383 6.25 39.57 -19.48
CA MET A 383 6.72 39.29 -18.13
C MET A 383 8.04 40.00 -17.86
N THR A 384 8.33 40.20 -16.58
CA THR A 384 9.51 40.93 -16.10
C THR A 384 10.46 40.06 -15.30
N HIS A 385 9.91 39.04 -14.62
CA HIS A 385 10.65 38.20 -13.69
C HIS A 385 10.29 36.72 -13.89
N LEU A 386 11.24 35.85 -13.55
CA LEU A 386 11.04 34.45 -13.22
C LEU A 386 11.08 34.33 -11.69
N HIS A 387 10.01 33.83 -11.09
CA HIS A 387 9.97 33.44 -9.67
C HIS A 387 10.30 31.96 -9.51
N LEU A 388 11.06 31.65 -8.46
CA LEU A 388 11.40 30.29 -8.04
C LEU A 388 11.48 30.26 -6.51
N ASP A 389 10.87 29.26 -5.87
CA ASP A 389 11.20 28.89 -4.50
C ASP A 389 12.14 27.68 -4.51
N ILE A 390 13.27 27.80 -3.81
CA ILE A 390 14.28 26.74 -3.74
C ILE A 390 14.66 26.50 -2.28
N ASN A 391 14.63 25.24 -1.85
CA ASN A 391 15.19 24.80 -0.58
C ASN A 391 16.31 23.81 -0.85
N VAL A 392 17.53 24.15 -0.42
CA VAL A 392 18.66 23.22 -0.48
C VAL A 392 18.51 22.27 0.70
N ASN A 393 18.02 21.06 0.43
CA ASN A 393 17.63 20.08 1.45
C ASN A 393 18.85 19.33 2.04
N GLU A 394 19.95 20.05 2.23
CA GLU A 394 21.19 19.52 2.77
C GLU A 394 22.06 20.62 3.38
N GLN A 395 23.15 20.20 4.04
CA GLN A 395 24.12 21.12 4.60
C GLN A 395 24.99 21.74 3.49
N MET A 396 24.94 23.06 3.37
CA MET A 396 25.67 23.84 2.38
C MET A 396 27.10 24.12 2.84
N ASN A 397 28.01 24.17 1.88
CA ASN A 397 29.38 24.66 2.00
C ASN A 397 29.48 26.10 1.49
N SER A 398 30.52 26.82 1.94
CA SER A 398 30.72 28.23 1.56
C SER A 398 31.04 28.46 0.07
N SER A 399 31.40 27.41 -0.67
CA SER A 399 31.69 27.48 -2.11
C SER A 399 30.50 27.10 -2.99
N ASP A 400 29.41 26.61 -2.39
CA ASP A 400 28.31 26.02 -3.14
C ASP A 400 27.61 27.05 -4.04
N PHE A 401 27.13 26.62 -5.20
CA PHE A 401 26.27 27.43 -6.03
C PHE A 401 25.29 26.60 -6.86
N LEU A 402 24.15 27.20 -7.18
CA LEU A 402 23.19 26.68 -8.13
C LEU A 402 23.08 27.64 -9.30
N ARG A 403 23.23 27.14 -10.52
CA ARG A 403 23.03 27.94 -11.74
C ARG A 403 21.63 27.70 -12.28
N ILE A 404 20.89 28.79 -12.43
CA ILE A 404 19.59 28.83 -13.10
C ILE A 404 19.84 29.24 -14.55
N GLN A 405 19.55 28.36 -15.49
CA GLN A 405 19.77 28.60 -16.91
C GLN A 405 18.46 28.51 -17.69
N LEU A 406 18.24 29.47 -18.58
CA LEU A 406 17.11 29.49 -19.49
C LEU A 406 17.61 29.32 -20.93
N ILE A 407 16.84 28.59 -21.74
CA ILE A 407 17.12 28.38 -23.17
C ILE A 407 15.87 28.73 -23.99
N ASN A 408 16.07 29.54 -25.02
CA ASN A 408 15.02 29.92 -25.97
C ASN A 408 15.16 29.18 -27.29
N SER A 409 14.04 29.04 -27.98
CA SER A 409 13.99 28.54 -29.35
C SER A 409 14.63 27.16 -29.49
N VAL A 410 14.34 26.29 -28.53
CA VAL A 410 14.90 24.92 -28.44
C VAL A 410 14.70 24.17 -29.75
N GLY A 411 15.79 23.63 -30.30
CA GLY A 411 15.83 22.96 -31.61
C GLY A 411 15.86 23.90 -32.83
N ASN A 412 15.83 25.22 -32.67
CA ASN A 412 15.79 26.18 -33.78
C ASN A 412 16.45 27.53 -33.43
N ASN A 413 17.75 27.69 -33.70
CA ASN A 413 18.54 28.88 -33.35
C ASN A 413 18.53 29.18 -31.85
N GLU A 414 18.94 28.17 -31.08
CA GLU A 414 18.97 28.23 -29.62
C GLU A 414 19.84 29.38 -29.11
N SER A 415 19.31 30.08 -28.11
CA SER A 415 20.06 31.03 -27.30
C SER A 415 19.86 30.69 -25.84
N SER A 416 20.88 30.91 -25.01
CA SER A 416 20.77 30.61 -23.59
C SER A 416 21.50 31.65 -22.76
N SER A 417 21.05 31.78 -21.51
CA SER A 417 21.71 32.61 -20.51
C SER A 417 21.45 32.03 -19.12
N SER A 418 22.27 32.41 -18.15
CA SER A 418 22.15 31.87 -16.80
C SER A 418 22.48 32.90 -15.73
N ILE A 419 21.85 32.76 -14.58
CA ILE A 419 22.19 33.43 -13.33
C ILE A 419 22.78 32.37 -12.38
N ILE A 420 23.74 32.77 -11.55
CA ILE A 420 24.31 31.92 -10.51
C ILE A 420 23.81 32.42 -9.17
N LEU A 421 23.16 31.54 -8.41
CA LEU A 421 22.80 31.74 -7.01
C LEU A 421 23.95 31.21 -6.16
N LEU A 422 24.63 32.12 -5.45
CA LEU A 422 25.78 31.79 -4.62
C LEU A 422 25.35 31.28 -3.24
N ALA A 423 26.25 30.59 -2.54
CA ALA A 423 26.00 30.05 -1.20
C ALA A 423 25.45 31.05 -0.17
N ASN A 424 25.73 32.36 -0.31
CA ASN A 424 25.22 33.38 0.61
C ASN A 424 23.81 33.89 0.26
N GLN A 425 23.21 33.39 -0.82
CA GLN A 425 21.84 33.66 -1.26
C GLN A 425 20.93 32.44 -1.07
N LEU A 426 21.52 31.30 -0.77
CA LEU A 426 20.85 30.02 -0.53
C LEU A 426 21.01 29.66 0.95
N SER A 427 20.10 28.86 1.47
CA SER A 427 20.11 28.42 2.86
C SER A 427 19.92 26.91 2.97
N SER A 428 20.62 26.29 3.92
CA SER A 428 20.41 24.87 4.25
C SER A 428 19.06 24.66 4.90
N PHE A 429 18.31 23.68 4.36
CA PHE A 429 17.03 23.21 4.88
C PHE A 429 15.97 24.32 5.01
N GLN A 430 16.07 25.39 4.23
CA GLN A 430 15.15 26.53 4.27
C GLN A 430 14.81 26.98 2.85
N TRP A 431 13.56 27.40 2.65
CA TRP A 431 13.12 28.01 1.39
C TRP A 431 13.68 29.41 1.24
N GLU A 432 14.22 29.67 0.06
CA GLU A 432 14.58 31.00 -0.41
C GLU A 432 13.79 31.29 -1.68
N SER A 433 13.11 32.43 -1.69
CA SER A 433 12.32 32.91 -2.83
C SER A 433 13.18 33.81 -3.72
N PHE A 434 13.20 33.54 -5.01
CA PHE A 434 14.00 34.26 -5.99
C PHE A 434 13.14 34.88 -7.07
N ASP A 435 13.00 36.20 -7.03
CA ASP A 435 12.50 36.99 -8.17
C ASP A 435 13.66 37.39 -9.07
N LEU A 436 13.89 36.61 -10.14
CA LEU A 436 15.00 36.81 -11.07
C LEU A 436 14.54 37.70 -12.25
N PRO A 437 15.07 38.93 -12.39
CA PRO A 437 14.70 39.79 -13.51
C PRO A 437 15.12 39.17 -14.84
N LEU A 438 14.21 39.06 -15.81
CA LEU A 438 14.50 38.47 -17.11
C LEU A 438 15.58 39.24 -17.87
N ASN A 439 15.71 40.54 -17.63
CA ASN A 439 16.78 41.36 -18.21
C ASN A 439 18.20 41.03 -17.68
N SER A 440 18.30 40.26 -16.58
CA SER A 440 19.57 39.80 -16.00
C SER A 440 20.09 38.52 -16.68
N PHE A 441 19.38 38.03 -17.69
CA PHE A 441 19.77 36.94 -18.59
C PHE A 441 20.25 37.52 -19.94
N PRO A 442 21.47 38.09 -20.04
CA PRO A 442 21.90 38.88 -21.20
C PRO A 442 21.96 38.11 -22.53
N GLY A 443 22.03 36.77 -22.48
CA GLY A 443 22.01 35.90 -23.67
C GLY A 443 20.60 35.53 -24.14
N LEU A 444 19.57 35.95 -23.42
CA LEU A 444 18.18 35.60 -23.65
C LEU A 444 17.51 36.68 -24.50
N THR A 445 17.80 36.66 -25.81
CA THR A 445 17.46 37.76 -26.72
C THR A 445 16.00 37.76 -27.19
N ASP A 446 15.23 36.72 -26.90
CA ASP A 446 13.83 36.56 -27.33
C ASP A 446 12.99 35.81 -26.29
N THR A 447 12.32 36.53 -25.39
CA THR A 447 11.49 35.93 -24.33
C THR A 447 10.17 35.32 -24.81
N SER A 448 9.87 35.31 -26.11
CA SER A 448 8.62 34.74 -26.65
C SER A 448 8.64 33.21 -26.84
N GLN A 449 9.80 32.59 -26.63
CA GLN A 449 10.06 31.18 -26.97
C GLN A 449 10.91 30.47 -25.91
N ILE A 450 10.70 30.74 -24.61
CA ILE A 450 11.45 30.03 -23.56
C ILE A 450 11.00 28.57 -23.53
N GLY A 451 11.92 27.66 -23.81
CA GLY A 451 11.62 26.23 -23.96
C GLY A 451 12.22 25.35 -22.87
N LEU A 452 13.28 25.78 -22.20
CA LEU A 452 13.92 25.01 -21.12
C LEU A 452 14.32 25.93 -19.97
N LEU A 453 14.03 25.48 -18.75
CA LEU A 453 14.60 25.97 -17.50
C LEU A 453 15.47 24.87 -16.90
N PHE A 454 16.73 25.19 -16.58
CA PHE A 454 17.68 24.27 -15.97
C PHE A 454 18.09 24.73 -14.58
N PHE A 455 18.17 23.75 -13.68
CA PHE A 455 18.91 23.83 -12.43
C PHE A 455 20.22 23.06 -12.62
N VAL A 456 21.37 23.72 -12.45
CA VAL A 456 22.70 23.12 -12.64
C VAL A 456 23.51 23.29 -11.36
N SER A 457 23.83 22.18 -10.71
CA SER A 457 24.65 22.13 -9.51
C SER A 457 26.13 22.34 -9.84
N ASP A 458 26.89 22.79 -8.86
CA ASP A 458 28.35 22.83 -8.89
C ASP A 458 29.01 21.47 -8.62
N GLY A 459 28.19 20.44 -8.34
CA GLY A 459 28.61 19.08 -8.06
C GLY A 459 28.74 18.76 -6.58
N THR A 460 28.46 19.71 -5.69
CA THR A 460 28.34 19.48 -4.23
C THR A 460 26.92 19.63 -3.73
N ILE A 461 26.09 20.47 -4.37
CA ILE A 461 24.64 20.45 -4.12
C ILE A 461 24.02 19.23 -4.81
N SER A 462 23.44 18.30 -4.06
CA SER A 462 22.90 17.04 -4.55
C SER A 462 21.40 16.84 -4.29
N ASP A 463 20.82 17.59 -3.34
CA ASP A 463 19.40 17.48 -2.95
C ASP A 463 18.75 18.86 -2.81
N ILE A 464 17.74 19.14 -3.66
CA ILE A 464 16.96 20.38 -3.60
C ILE A 464 15.46 20.09 -3.73
N TYR A 465 14.66 20.88 -3.01
CA TYR A 465 13.25 21.05 -3.28
C TYR A 465 13.02 22.30 -4.10
N VAL A 466 12.12 22.21 -5.07
CA VAL A 466 11.71 23.32 -5.93
C VAL A 466 10.20 23.41 -5.93
N ASP A 467 9.70 24.63 -5.78
CA ASP A 467 8.29 24.96 -5.82
C ASP A 467 8.09 26.35 -6.47
N ASN A 468 6.83 26.71 -6.78
CA ASN A 468 6.41 28.02 -7.26
C ASN A 468 7.25 28.56 -8.41
N ILE A 469 7.35 27.79 -9.50
CA ILE A 469 8.00 28.18 -10.74
C ILE A 469 6.98 28.94 -11.60
N TYR A 470 7.14 30.25 -11.75
CA TYR A 470 6.27 31.04 -12.60
C TYR A 470 6.95 32.30 -13.14
N TYR A 471 6.47 32.79 -14.28
CA TYR A 471 6.86 34.09 -14.82
C TYR A 471 5.80 35.12 -14.48
N TYR A 472 6.20 36.34 -14.13
CA TYR A 472 5.23 37.39 -13.81
C TYR A 472 5.66 38.79 -14.25
N ALA A 473 4.67 39.67 -14.38
CA ALA A 473 4.85 41.09 -14.66
C ALA A 473 4.75 41.91 -13.36
N ASP A 474 5.81 42.63 -13.00
CA ASP A 474 5.77 43.70 -11.99
C ASP A 474 4.89 44.85 -12.50
N GLU A 475 4.03 45.39 -11.64
CA GLU A 475 3.17 46.55 -11.94
C GLU A 475 3.92 47.87 -12.10
#